data_AF-A0A101HJI4-F1
#
_entry.id   AF-A0A101HJI4-F1
#
_cell.length_a   1.000
_cell.length_b   1.000
_cell.length_c   1.000
_cell.angle_alpha   90.00
_cell.angle_beta   90.00
_cell.angle_gamma   90.00
#
_symmetry.space_group_name_H-M   'P 1'
#
loop_
_entity.id
_entity.type
_entity.pdbx_description
1 polymer ?
#
loop_
_entity_poly.entity_id
_entity_poly.type
_entity_poly.pdbx_seq_one_letter_code
_entity_poly.pdbx_strand_id
1 'polypeptide(L)' 'MKALIIDGYTDEPAAFGVPPYISPRIRALAGAFLLKRFETDYLTIDQVRSGNHWNRPNDYDFLLVFGGVTTSGRYL' A
#
# COMPACT_ATOMS: atom_id res chain seq x y z
N MET A 1 1.97 15.96 9.86
CA MET A 1 1.32 15.60 8.59
C MET A 1 1.09 14.10 8.59
N LYS A 2 -0.03 13.66 8.03
CA LYS A 2 -0.45 12.26 7.98
C LYS A 2 -0.45 11.78 6.55
N ALA A 3 0.13 10.61 6.32
CA ALA A 3 0.15 9.94 5.03
C ALA A 3 -0.56 8.58 5.14
N LEU A 4 -1.29 8.21 4.10
CA LEU A 4 -1.90 6.90 3.95
C LEU A 4 -1.29 6.20 2.73
N ILE A 5 -0.76 5.00 2.94
CA ILE A 5 -0.35 4.09 1.87
C ILE A 5 -1.45 3.06 1.66
N ILE A 6 -1.93 2.94 0.42
CA ILE A 6 -2.80 1.86 -0.03
C ILE A 6 -1.98 0.91 -0.91
N ASP A 7 -1.79 -0.32 -0.45
CA ASP A 7 -1.15 -1.40 -1.20
C ASP A 7 -2.18 -2.15 -2.04
N GLY A 8 -2.14 -1.90 -3.35
CA GLY A 8 -2.91 -2.57 -4.38
C GLY A 8 -2.31 -3.90 -4.85
N TYR A 9 -1.22 -4.35 -4.22
CA TYR A 9 -0.38 -5.46 -4.62
C TYR A 9 0.32 -5.24 -5.97
N THR A 10 1.45 -5.92 -6.13
CA THR A 10 2.19 -5.97 -7.40
C THR A 10 2.29 -7.41 -7.86
N ASP A 11 2.10 -7.62 -9.16
CA ASP A 11 2.19 -8.93 -9.81
C ASP A 11 3.65 -9.38 -10.06
N GLU A 12 4.48 -9.24 -9.02
CA GLU A 12 5.89 -9.62 -9.04
C GLU A 12 6.10 -10.77 -8.05
N PRO A 13 6.35 -12.01 -8.51
CA PRO A 13 6.48 -13.18 -7.65
C PRO A 13 7.55 -13.05 -6.57
N ALA A 14 8.63 -12.32 -6.86
CA ALA A 14 9.71 -12.05 -5.92
C ALA A 14 9.40 -10.90 -4.94
N ALA A 15 8.33 -10.14 -5.16
CA ALA A 15 8.01 -8.95 -4.37
C ALA A 15 7.20 -9.24 -3.10
N PHE A 16 6.79 -10.49 -2.86
CA PHE A 16 6.07 -10.88 -1.64
C PHE A 16 6.91 -10.70 -0.36
N GLY A 17 8.23 -10.52 -0.47
CA GLY A 17 9.09 -10.29 0.68
C GLY A 17 9.13 -11.47 1.66
N VAL A 18 9.37 -11.18 2.95
CA VAL A 18 9.29 -12.12 4.07
C VAL A 18 8.14 -11.71 4.98
N PRO A 19 7.60 -12.59 5.86
CA PRO A 19 6.59 -12.21 6.86
C PRO A 19 6.93 -10.85 7.50
N PRO A 20 6.01 -9.87 7.48
CA PRO A 20 4.55 -9.95 7.23
C PRO A 20 4.10 -9.87 5.75
N TYR A 21 4.94 -10.26 4.79
CA TYR A 21 4.64 -10.32 3.35
C TYR A 21 4.31 -8.97 2.70
N ILE A 22 5.00 -7.92 3.13
CA ILE A 22 4.87 -6.57 2.58
C ILE A 22 5.95 -6.35 1.51
N SER A 23 5.59 -5.73 0.39
CA SER A 23 6.54 -5.44 -0.68
C SER A 23 7.71 -4.56 -0.21
N PRO A 24 8.97 -4.85 -0.63
CA PRO A 24 10.09 -3.95 -0.38
C PRO A 24 9.84 -2.51 -0.86
N ARG A 25 9.05 -2.31 -1.92
CA ARG A 25 8.70 -0.98 -2.41
C ARG A 25 7.79 -0.23 -1.46
N ILE A 26 6.78 -0.89 -0.90
CA ILE A 26 5.94 -0.31 0.14
C ILE A 26 6.79 0.10 1.35
N ARG A 27 7.74 -0.75 1.77
CA ARG A 27 8.66 -0.40 2.87
C ARG A 27 9.52 0.82 2.54
N ALA A 28 10.04 0.90 1.31
CA ALA A 28 10.82 2.05 0.88
C ALA A 28 9.99 3.35 0.87
N LEU A 29 8.74 3.28 0.41
CA LEU A 29 7.79 4.39 0.43
C LEU A 29 7.46 4.86 1.86
N ALA A 30 7.18 3.92 2.76
CA ALA A 30 7.00 4.22 4.18
C ALA A 30 8.26 4.86 4.78
N GLY A 31 9.45 4.38 4.40
CA GLY A 31 10.74 4.97 4.80
C GLY A 31 10.89 6.43 4.33
N ALA A 32 10.43 6.77 3.12
CA ALA A 32 10.46 8.14 2.62
C ALA A 32 9.58 9.09 3.46
N PHE A 33 8.38 8.64 3.85
CA PHE A 33 7.51 9.40 4.76
C PHE A 33 8.10 9.50 6.18
N LEU A 34 8.71 8.42 6.68
CA LEU A 34 9.40 8.40 7.96
C LEU A 34 10.55 9.42 8.02
N LEU A 35 11.35 9.54 6.96
CA LEU A 35 12.43 10.54 6.85
C LEU A 35 11.90 11.98 6.93
N LYS A 36 10.64 12.20 6.54
CA LYS A 36 9.94 13.49 6.67
C LYS A 36 9.16 13.63 7.97
N ARG A 37 9.22 12.65 8.87
CA ARG A 37 8.50 12.58 10.15
C ARG A 37 6.98 12.63 9.98
N PHE A 38 6.46 12.02 8.91
CA PHE A 38 5.02 11.92 8.71
C PHE A 38 4.46 10.70 9.46
N GLU A 39 3.32 10.88 10.10
CA GLU A 39 2.54 9.76 10.62
C GLU A 39 2.02 8.97 9.42
N THR A 40 2.40 7.70 9.30
CA THR A 40 2.14 6.90 8.10
C THR A 40 1.29 5.69 8.45
N ASP A 41 0.08 5.64 7.94
CA ASP A 41 -0.79 4.47 8.02
C ASP A 41 -0.68 3.64 6.73
N TYR A 42 -0.98 2.36 6.86
CA TYR A 42 -0.95 1.38 5.78
C TYR A 42 -2.27 0.62 5.72
N LEU A 43 -2.81 0.47 4.52
CA LEU A 43 -3.97 -0.38 4.23
C LEU A 43 -3.71 -1.21 2.98
N THR A 44 -4.22 -2.43 2.94
CA THR A 44 -4.33 -3.18 1.69
C THR A 44 -5.59 -2.79 0.93
N ILE A 45 -5.60 -3.01 -0.39
CA ILE A 45 -6.79 -2.79 -1.21
C ILE A 45 -7.98 -3.66 -0.76
N ASP A 46 -7.73 -4.83 -0.17
CA ASP A 46 -8.79 -5.68 0.38
C ASP A 46 -9.45 -5.06 1.61
N GLN A 47 -8.67 -4.43 2.49
CA GLN A 47 -9.19 -3.66 3.62
C GLN A 47 -10.01 -2.46 3.14
N VAL A 48 -9.59 -1.79 2.06
CA VAL A 48 -10.36 -0.69 1.47
C VAL A 48 -11.69 -1.20 0.90
N ARG A 49 -11.65 -2.30 0.13
CA ARG A 49 -12.82 -2.90 -0.52
C ARG A 49 -13.83 -3.51 0.44
N SER A 50 -13.41 -3.98 1.63
CA SER A 50 -14.29 -4.63 2.61
C SER A 50 -15.33 -3.69 3.26
N GLY A 51 -15.32 -2.40 2.91
CA GLY A 51 -16.53 -1.56 2.94
C GLY A 51 -16.48 -0.32 3.83
N ASN A 52 -15.53 -0.22 4.77
CA ASN A 52 -15.54 0.87 5.77
C ASN A 52 -14.37 1.87 5.66
N HIS A 53 -13.58 1.82 4.58
CA HIS A 53 -12.38 2.65 4.45
C HIS A 53 -12.35 3.54 3.21
N TRP A 54 -13.42 3.60 2.40
CA TRP A 54 -13.48 4.46 1.21
C TRP A 54 -13.31 5.95 1.51
N ASN A 55 -13.84 6.42 2.65
CA ASN A 55 -13.73 7.81 3.08
C ASN A 55 -12.48 8.09 3.91
N ARG A 56 -11.76 7.04 4.35
CA ARG A 56 -10.58 7.16 5.21
C ARG A 56 -9.47 8.03 4.61
N PRO A 57 -9.18 8.01 3.30
CA PRO A 57 -8.18 8.89 2.73
C PRO A 57 -8.43 10.39 2.96
N ASN A 58 -9.66 10.81 3.24
CA ASN A 58 -9.98 12.22 3.52
C ASN A 58 -9.39 12.74 4.84
N ASP A 59 -8.95 11.85 5.74
CA ASP A 59 -8.35 12.21 7.03
C ASP A 59 -6.82 12.43 6.96
N TYR A 60 -6.24 12.41 5.75
CA TYR A 60 -4.79 12.44 5.53
C TYR A 60 -4.38 13.59 4.61
N ASP A 61 -3.18 14.12 4.84
CA ASP A 61 -2.58 15.16 3.99
C ASP A 61 -2.03 14.57 2.68
N PHE A 62 -1.62 13.30 2.71
CA PHE A 62 -1.09 12.58 1.56
C PHE A 62 -1.74 11.21 1.40
N LEU A 63 -2.15 10.91 0.18
CA LEU A 63 -2.56 9.57 -0.23
C LEU A 63 -1.55 9.03 -1.24
N LEU A 64 -1.01 7.86 -0.95
CA LEU A 64 -0.19 7.09 -1.89
C LEU A 64 -0.88 5.78 -2.20
N VAL A 65 -1.23 5.56 -3.45
CA VAL A 65 -1.76 4.28 -3.93
C VAL A 65 -0.67 3.61 -4.75
N PHE A 66 -0.26 2.41 -4.35
CA PHE A 66 0.79 1.65 -5.02
C PHE A 66 0.24 0.29 -5.43
N GLY A 67 0.16 0.04 -6.73
CA GLY A 67 -0.31 -1.24 -7.27
C GLY A 67 0.22 -1.48 -8.67
N GLY A 68 0.33 -2.74 -9.05
CA GLY A 68 0.70 -3.14 -10.41
C GLY A 68 -0.47 -3.00 -11.38
N VAL A 69 -0.16 -2.75 -12.65
CA VAL A 69 -1.10 -3.07 -13.74
C VAL A 69 -1.27 -4.58 -13.77
N THR A 70 -2.50 -5.06 -13.61
CA THR A 70 -2.86 -6.46 -13.76
C THR A 70 -2.32 -6.98 -15.08
N THR A 71 -1.39 -7.93 -15.06
CA THR A 71 -1.42 -8.92 -16.15
C THR A 71 -2.69 -9.74 -15.93
N SER A 72 -3.34 -10.21 -16.98
CA SER A 72 -4.49 -11.11 -16.84
C SER A 72 -3.99 -12.44 -16.25
N GLY A 73 -3.82 -12.47 -14.92
CA GLY A 73 -3.22 -13.57 -14.19
C GLY A 73 -4.12 -14.78 -14.20
N ARG A 74 -4.15 -15.49 -15.32
CA ARG A 74 -4.53 -16.90 -15.37
C ARG A 74 -3.33 -17.68 -14.85
N TYR A 75 -3.13 -17.66 -13.54
CA TYR A 75 -2.21 -18.58 -12.90
C TYR A 75 -2.88 -19.96 -12.94
N LEU A 76 -2.24 -20.91 -13.64
CA LEU A 76 -2.67 -22.30 -13.77
C LEU A 76 -2.91 -22.95 -12.41
#